data_AF-M0NHS4-F1
#
_entry.id   AF-M0NHS4-F1
#
_cell.length_a   1.000
_cell.length_b   1.000
_cell.length_c   1.000
_cell.angle_alpha   90.00
_cell.angle_beta   90.00
_cell.angle_gamma   90.00
#
_symmetry.space_group_name_H-M   'P 1'
#
loop_
_entity.id
_entity.type
_entity.pdbx_description
1 polymer ?
#
loop_
_entity_poly.entity_id
_entity_poly.type
_entity_poly.pdbx_seq_one_letter_code
_entity_poly.pdbx_strand_id
1 'polypeptide(L)'
;MAVKEVGDGLATAAELTSAVMESYDKLDISKRKYVGLVLIPALLVFAASVVGLFVLPLPFAARVPVPMFGGLVLVAAVIYPKIYLSSLENQIDNQLHLVMTHMTVLSTTNIDRMEVFRTLANEEEYGVAAEEIRRVVHLVDTWNQSLDDACRRRAEEVPSEAMADFFDRLGYTMGAGQSLEEFLVSEQDVMLAKYETLYESSLSNLEVMKDLYMSMILSMTFALVFAIVLPILTGNDPTATVAAVIVLFVFVQLGFYAMIRATSPYDPIWFHPDERAPGDLKLWASLGLGGGLSFLIIGITAAGMFGYGPGLPGLLWFLDDVRLPLYLAVPISPLFITGVVLRTEEQAITARDGEFPSFIRALGATESAKQSTTTDVLTTLRDKNFGDLSPSIERLYRRLNMRISTTGAWEQFTYDTRSYLIQKFSEMYLVGRQMGGDPKMLGELISKNMNAVNQLREQRRQAAMTFIGLLYGITAAATFAFFIGLEIVAILADLTADFELDQMDIGQIVYPGAYDIPLIEYLLLTVVLFNAALSSQMIRRIDGGNPANGYIHFVLLTWLGAATAIATRTLVNAILTI
;
A
#
# COMPACT_ATOMS: atom_id res chain seq x y z
N MET A 1 -41.43 -1.17 -3.13
CA MET A 1 -39.98 -1.37 -3.07
C MET A 1 -39.25 -0.12 -2.58
N ALA A 2 -39.50 1.08 -3.14
CA ALA A 2 -38.85 2.33 -2.71
C ALA A 2 -38.99 2.71 -1.21
N VAL A 3 -40.11 2.40 -0.55
CA VAL A 3 -40.27 2.68 0.91
C VAL A 3 -39.42 1.74 1.78
N LYS A 4 -39.09 0.54 1.27
CA LYS A 4 -38.27 -0.45 1.99
C LYS A 4 -36.78 -0.11 1.88
N GLU A 5 -36.32 0.37 0.72
CA GLU A 5 -34.94 0.88 0.51
C GLU A 5 -34.66 2.18 1.28
N VAL A 6 -35.64 3.09 1.38
CA VAL A 6 -35.49 4.32 2.18
C VAL A 6 -35.51 4.02 3.68
N GLY A 7 -36.31 3.05 4.12
CA GLY A 7 -36.30 2.57 5.50
C GLY A 7 -34.98 1.91 5.90
N ASP A 8 -34.38 1.15 4.98
CA ASP A 8 -33.07 0.54 5.16
C ASP A 8 -31.97 1.61 5.24
N GLY A 9 -31.97 2.59 4.34
CA GLY A 9 -31.01 3.69 4.35
C GLY A 9 -31.07 4.59 5.59
N LEU A 10 -32.27 4.82 6.15
CA LEU A 10 -32.43 5.54 7.41
C LEU A 10 -31.96 4.72 8.62
N ALA A 11 -32.19 3.41 8.61
CA ALA A 11 -31.68 2.51 9.65
C ALA A 11 -30.15 2.44 9.61
N THR A 12 -29.54 2.30 8.42
CA THR A 12 -28.09 2.33 8.22
C THR A 12 -27.49 3.68 8.64
N ALA A 13 -28.15 4.80 8.34
CA ALA A 13 -27.69 6.12 8.77
C ALA A 13 -27.80 6.31 10.30
N ALA A 14 -28.86 5.80 10.93
CA ALA A 14 -29.01 5.81 12.38
C ALA A 14 -27.94 4.95 13.08
N GLU A 15 -27.63 3.78 12.52
CA GLU A 15 -26.58 2.89 13.02
C GLU A 15 -25.18 3.47 12.83
N LEU A 16 -24.91 4.10 11.69
CA LEU A 16 -23.67 4.83 11.45
C LEU A 16 -23.50 5.99 12.42
N THR A 17 -24.55 6.76 12.68
CA THR A 17 -24.51 7.89 13.61
C THR A 17 -24.35 7.42 15.06
N SER A 18 -25.00 6.33 15.48
CA SER A 18 -24.79 5.75 16.81
C SER A 18 -23.38 5.20 16.97
N ALA A 19 -22.86 4.47 15.97
CA ALA A 19 -21.49 3.94 15.99
C ALA A 19 -20.44 5.07 16.03
N VAL A 20 -20.67 6.14 15.27
CA VAL A 20 -19.82 7.33 15.34
C VAL A 20 -19.93 7.96 16.73
N MET A 21 -21.11 8.10 17.31
CA MET A 21 -21.28 8.68 18.64
C MET A 21 -20.59 7.85 19.74
N GLU A 22 -20.71 6.53 19.70
CA GLU A 22 -20.06 5.60 20.63
C GLU A 22 -18.54 5.66 20.51
N SER A 23 -18.00 5.85 19.30
CA SER A 23 -16.55 5.98 19.10
C SER A 23 -15.94 7.18 19.83
N TYR A 24 -16.72 8.23 20.12
CA TYR A 24 -16.24 9.36 20.93
C TYR A 24 -16.07 9.01 22.42
N ASP A 25 -16.74 7.97 22.92
CA ASP A 25 -16.61 7.52 24.30
C ASP A 25 -15.38 6.64 24.53
N LYS A 26 -14.87 6.01 23.47
CA LYS A 26 -13.68 5.14 23.49
C LYS A 26 -12.37 5.87 23.22
N LEU A 27 -12.39 7.21 23.07
CA LEU A 27 -11.18 8.02 22.88
C LEU A 27 -10.53 8.39 24.21
N ASP A 28 -9.20 8.35 24.26
CA ASP A 28 -8.39 8.84 25.39
C ASP A 28 -8.45 10.37 25.59
N ILE A 29 -9.13 11.09 24.69
CA ILE A 29 -9.25 12.56 24.71
C ILE A 29 -10.66 12.97 25.10
N SER A 30 -10.78 13.89 26.07
CA SER A 30 -12.08 14.43 26.47
C SER A 30 -12.86 15.05 25.28
N LYS A 31 -14.18 14.79 25.21
CA LYS A 31 -15.07 15.29 24.15
C LYS A 31 -14.93 16.79 23.88
N ARG A 32 -14.81 17.61 24.94
CA ARG A 32 -14.65 19.08 24.84
C ARG A 32 -13.38 19.47 24.10
N LYS A 33 -12.27 18.77 24.37
CA LYS A 33 -10.97 19.05 23.73
C LYS A 33 -10.98 18.64 22.26
N TYR A 34 -11.63 17.52 21.93
CA TYR A 34 -11.81 17.09 20.54
C TYR A 34 -12.64 18.08 19.71
N VAL A 35 -13.79 18.51 20.25
CA VAL A 35 -14.64 19.53 19.60
C VAL A 35 -13.85 20.81 19.34
N GLY A 36 -13.10 21.29 20.33
CA GLY A 36 -12.33 22.53 20.23
C GLY A 36 -11.16 22.48 19.26
N LEU A 37 -10.39 21.39 19.24
CA LEU A 37 -9.15 21.29 18.46
C LEU A 37 -9.34 20.72 17.05
N VAL A 38 -10.39 19.92 16.82
CA VAL A 38 -10.57 19.19 15.55
C VAL A 38 -11.82 19.67 14.82
N LEU A 39 -13.00 19.59 15.46
CA LEU A 39 -14.27 19.88 14.78
C LEU A 39 -14.46 21.37 14.44
N ILE A 40 -14.14 22.28 15.37
CA ILE A 40 -14.29 23.74 15.11
C ILE A 40 -13.36 24.20 13.97
N PRO A 41 -12.05 23.89 13.95
CA PRO A 41 -11.20 24.23 12.81
C PRO A 41 -11.66 23.61 11.50
N ALA A 42 -12.12 22.36 11.49
CA ALA A 42 -12.65 21.72 10.29
C ALA A 42 -13.90 22.43 9.75
N LEU A 43 -14.80 22.86 10.63
CA LEU A 43 -15.99 23.64 10.27
C LEU A 43 -15.61 25.02 9.72
N LEU A 44 -14.57 25.67 10.27
CA LEU A 44 -14.04 26.92 9.75
C LEU A 44 -13.43 26.75 8.36
N VAL A 45 -12.67 25.67 8.13
CA VAL A 45 -12.11 25.35 6.80
C VAL A 45 -13.22 25.10 5.79
N PHE A 46 -14.28 24.40 6.16
CA PHE A 46 -15.44 24.21 5.30
C PHE A 46 -16.15 25.53 5.00
N ALA A 47 -16.40 26.37 6.01
CA ALA A 47 -17.01 27.68 5.80
C ALA A 47 -16.13 28.56 4.87
N ALA A 48 -14.81 28.54 5.07
CA ALA A 48 -13.86 29.27 4.22
C ALA A 48 -13.82 28.74 2.78
N SER A 49 -13.94 27.41 2.58
CA SER A 49 -13.97 26.83 1.23
C SER A 49 -15.27 27.17 0.48
N VAL A 50 -16.39 27.23 1.19
CA VAL A 50 -17.68 27.72 0.65
C VAL A 50 -17.59 29.19 0.27
N VAL A 51 -16.95 30.03 1.10
CA VAL A 51 -16.68 31.44 0.73
C VAL A 51 -15.76 31.51 -0.50
N GLY A 52 -14.77 30.62 -0.59
CA GLY A 52 -13.87 30.50 -1.73
C GLY A 52 -14.59 30.28 -3.06
N LEU A 53 -15.73 29.57 -3.07
CA LEU A 53 -16.57 29.37 -4.26
C LEU A 53 -17.00 30.71 -4.88
N PHE A 54 -17.30 31.71 -4.05
CA PHE A 54 -17.78 33.01 -4.51
C PHE A 54 -16.65 34.02 -4.75
N VAL A 55 -15.55 33.92 -4.00
CA VAL A 55 -14.48 34.94 -3.98
C VAL A 55 -13.32 34.64 -4.93
N LEU A 56 -13.02 33.36 -5.23
CA LEU A 56 -11.85 33.01 -6.04
C LEU A 56 -11.99 33.48 -7.50
N PRO A 57 -10.97 34.11 -8.12
CA PRO A 57 -11.00 34.54 -9.51
C PRO A 57 -10.71 33.38 -10.47
N LEU A 58 -11.41 32.25 -10.33
CA LEU A 58 -11.28 31.06 -11.17
C LEU A 58 -12.55 30.85 -12.02
N PRO A 59 -12.53 30.07 -13.12
CA PRO A 59 -13.76 29.65 -13.81
C PRO A 59 -14.69 28.86 -12.86
N PHE A 60 -16.01 28.99 -13.02
CA PHE A 60 -16.99 28.35 -12.11
C PHE A 60 -16.73 26.84 -11.92
N ALA A 61 -16.45 26.12 -13.01
CA ALA A 61 -16.15 24.69 -12.99
C ALA A 61 -14.89 24.35 -12.16
N ALA A 62 -13.87 25.20 -12.16
CA ALA A 62 -12.65 25.02 -11.37
C ALA A 62 -12.83 25.38 -9.89
N ARG A 63 -13.91 26.09 -9.52
CA ARG A 63 -14.22 26.40 -8.12
C ARG A 63 -15.01 25.30 -7.42
N VAL A 64 -15.74 24.45 -8.15
CA VAL A 64 -16.59 23.37 -7.59
C VAL A 64 -15.81 22.39 -6.68
N PRO A 65 -14.56 21.99 -6.98
CA PRO A 65 -13.80 21.11 -6.09
C PRO A 65 -13.43 21.73 -4.74
N VAL A 66 -13.39 23.06 -4.62
CA VAL A 66 -12.98 23.78 -3.40
C VAL A 66 -13.94 23.53 -2.22
N PRO A 67 -15.27 23.75 -2.34
CA PRO A 67 -16.21 23.41 -1.28
C PRO A 67 -16.29 21.89 -1.05
N MET A 68 -16.10 21.05 -2.08
CA MET A 68 -16.03 19.60 -1.91
C MET A 68 -14.86 19.19 -1.00
N PHE A 69 -13.68 19.79 -1.19
CA PHE A 69 -12.53 19.55 -0.33
C PHE A 69 -12.79 19.96 1.13
N GLY A 70 -13.34 21.16 1.36
CA GLY A 70 -13.68 21.58 2.73
C GLY A 70 -14.77 20.70 3.36
N GLY A 71 -15.74 20.24 2.57
CA GLY A 71 -16.76 19.30 3.01
C GLY A 71 -16.15 17.96 3.40
N LEU A 72 -15.19 17.46 2.61
CA LEU A 72 -14.44 16.25 2.91
C LEU A 72 -13.65 16.40 4.21
N VAL A 73 -12.99 17.54 4.46
CA VAL A 73 -12.28 17.81 5.71
C VAL A 73 -13.23 17.76 6.92
N LEU A 74 -14.42 18.35 6.81
CA LEU A 74 -15.43 18.31 7.87
C LEU A 74 -15.95 16.89 8.13
N VAL A 75 -16.30 16.16 7.06
CA VAL A 75 -16.76 14.77 7.16
C VAL A 75 -15.66 13.88 7.76
N ALA A 76 -14.42 14.04 7.32
CA ALA A 76 -13.28 13.32 7.87
C ALA A 76 -13.10 13.63 9.37
N ALA A 77 -13.22 14.88 9.79
CA ALA A 77 -13.12 15.27 11.20
C ALA A 77 -14.23 14.66 12.08
N VAL A 78 -15.44 14.50 11.54
CA VAL A 78 -16.57 13.87 12.25
C VAL A 78 -16.39 12.35 12.38
N ILE A 79 -15.89 11.69 11.34
CA ILE A 79 -15.74 10.22 11.27
C ILE A 79 -14.38 9.77 11.83
N TYR A 80 -13.43 10.68 12.03
CA TYR A 80 -12.07 10.38 12.50
C TYR A 80 -11.98 9.47 13.74
N PRO A 81 -12.81 9.60 14.79
CA PRO A 81 -12.74 8.71 15.95
C PRO A 81 -13.01 7.24 15.58
N LYS A 82 -13.98 7.01 14.68
CA LYS A 82 -14.27 5.68 14.15
C LYS A 82 -13.12 5.15 13.30
N ILE A 83 -12.51 5.99 12.45
CA ILE A 83 -11.33 5.63 11.65
C ILE A 83 -10.16 5.27 12.57
N TYR A 84 -9.96 6.03 13.66
CA TYR A 84 -8.89 5.80 14.62
C TYR A 84 -9.05 4.46 15.35
N LEU A 85 -10.23 4.18 15.90
CA LEU A 85 -10.50 2.90 16.58
C LEU A 85 -10.40 1.71 15.62
N SER A 86 -10.97 1.82 14.43
CA SER A 86 -10.83 0.79 13.39
C SER A 86 -9.36 0.60 12.99
N SER A 87 -8.56 1.67 12.98
CA SER A 87 -7.12 1.56 12.76
C SER A 87 -6.38 0.84 13.89
N LEU A 88 -6.83 0.94 15.15
CA LEU A 88 -6.26 0.19 16.27
C LEU A 88 -6.63 -1.29 16.20
N GLU A 89 -7.91 -1.57 15.95
CA GLU A 89 -8.43 -2.91 15.69
C GLU A 89 -7.62 -3.61 14.59
N ASN A 90 -7.47 -2.97 13.42
CA ASN A 90 -6.67 -3.51 12.32
C ASN A 90 -5.20 -3.73 12.71
N GLN A 91 -4.60 -2.86 13.52
CA GLN A 91 -3.21 -3.05 13.99
C GLN A 91 -3.07 -4.28 14.90
N ILE A 92 -4.05 -4.50 15.78
CA ILE A 92 -4.08 -5.68 16.65
C ILE A 92 -4.30 -6.94 15.82
N ASP A 93 -5.32 -6.95 14.96
CA ASP A 93 -5.70 -8.12 14.17
C ASP A 93 -4.57 -8.59 13.23
N ASN A 94 -3.88 -7.64 12.59
CA ASN A 94 -2.75 -7.95 11.71
C ASN A 94 -1.58 -8.62 12.45
N GLN A 95 -1.38 -8.29 13.73
CA GLN A 95 -0.28 -8.83 14.54
C GLN A 95 -0.70 -10.04 15.39
N LEU A 96 -2.01 -10.28 15.56
CA LEU A 96 -2.54 -11.29 16.47
C LEU A 96 -2.00 -12.69 16.16
N HIS A 97 -1.87 -13.05 14.88
CA HIS A 97 -1.32 -14.35 14.49
C HIS A 97 0.15 -14.54 14.94
N LEU A 98 0.99 -13.50 14.88
CA LEU A 98 2.38 -13.54 15.35
C LEU A 98 2.46 -13.58 16.87
N VAL A 99 1.65 -12.76 17.55
CA VAL A 99 1.52 -12.76 19.02
C VAL A 99 1.12 -14.15 19.51
N MET A 100 0.11 -14.75 18.90
CA MET A 100 -0.37 -16.09 19.22
C MET A 100 0.72 -17.14 19.00
N THR A 101 1.40 -17.10 17.86
CA THR A 101 2.52 -18.02 17.57
C THR A 101 3.58 -17.92 18.67
N HIS A 102 4.00 -16.70 19.02
CA HIS A 102 5.03 -16.49 20.03
C HIS A 102 4.55 -16.92 21.41
N MET A 103 3.29 -16.63 21.77
CA MET A 103 2.68 -17.09 23.01
C MET A 103 2.66 -18.62 23.09
N THR A 104 2.26 -19.30 22.01
CA THR A 104 2.25 -20.77 21.95
C THR A 104 3.67 -21.32 22.09
N VAL A 105 4.64 -20.77 21.35
CA VAL A 105 6.05 -21.14 21.46
C VAL A 105 6.55 -21.03 22.90
N LEU A 106 6.32 -19.89 23.55
CA LEU A 106 6.72 -19.65 24.94
C LEU A 106 5.99 -20.59 25.91
N SER A 107 4.71 -20.87 25.69
CA SER A 107 3.91 -21.75 26.55
C SER A 107 4.33 -23.22 26.50
N THR A 108 4.91 -23.68 25.39
CA THR A 108 5.47 -25.04 25.27
C THR A 108 6.81 -25.20 25.99
N THR A 109 7.31 -24.13 26.59
CA THR A 109 8.53 -24.14 27.40
C THR A 109 8.19 -24.21 28.88
N ASN A 110 9.17 -24.53 29.73
CA ASN A 110 8.93 -24.75 31.16
C ASN A 110 8.91 -23.43 31.97
N ILE A 111 8.42 -22.33 31.38
CA ILE A 111 8.35 -21.01 32.01
C ILE A 111 6.98 -20.76 32.64
N ASP A 112 6.95 -19.84 33.61
CA ASP A 112 5.70 -19.44 34.25
C ASP A 112 4.78 -18.71 33.26
N ARG A 113 3.46 -18.93 33.41
CA ARG A 113 2.44 -18.34 32.53
C ARG A 113 2.50 -16.82 32.52
N MET A 114 2.80 -16.20 33.66
CA MET A 114 2.91 -14.75 33.73
C MET A 114 4.14 -14.25 32.98
N GLU A 115 5.22 -15.04 32.97
CA GLU A 115 6.44 -14.69 32.24
C GLU A 115 6.24 -14.70 30.73
N VAL A 116 5.38 -15.59 30.21
CA VAL A 116 4.94 -15.56 28.79
C VAL A 116 4.34 -14.19 28.46
N PHE A 117 3.39 -13.73 29.26
CA PHE A 117 2.73 -12.43 29.05
C PHE A 117 3.68 -11.25 29.25
N ARG A 118 4.59 -11.29 30.23
CA ARG A 118 5.61 -10.24 30.42
C ARG A 118 6.57 -10.14 29.23
N THR A 119 6.97 -11.28 28.68
CA THR A 119 7.83 -11.33 27.49
C THR A 119 7.11 -10.66 26.31
N LEU A 120 5.85 -11.04 26.04
CA LEU A 120 5.06 -10.47 24.95
C LEU A 120 4.71 -8.99 25.16
N ALA A 121 4.49 -8.57 26.41
CA ALA A 121 4.20 -7.18 26.75
C ALA A 121 5.39 -6.24 26.46
N ASN A 122 6.62 -6.77 26.51
CA ASN A 122 7.85 -6.02 26.25
C ASN A 122 8.30 -6.07 24.79
N GLU A 123 7.62 -6.86 23.94
CA GLU A 123 7.94 -6.97 22.52
C GLU A 123 7.39 -5.75 21.76
N GLU A 124 8.23 -4.73 21.58
CA GLU A 124 7.86 -3.46 20.95
C GLU A 124 7.35 -3.65 19.52
N GLU A 125 7.83 -4.69 18.83
CA GLU A 125 7.50 -4.96 17.44
C GLU A 125 6.04 -5.38 17.21
N TYR A 126 5.29 -5.78 18.26
CA TYR A 126 3.83 -6.03 18.17
C TYR A 126 2.98 -4.77 18.34
N GLY A 127 3.60 -3.64 18.70
CA GLY A 127 2.92 -2.34 18.82
C GLY A 127 1.71 -2.39 19.75
N VAL A 128 0.54 -2.03 19.20
CA VAL A 128 -0.72 -1.93 19.95
C VAL A 128 -1.12 -3.26 20.61
N ALA A 129 -0.82 -4.40 19.99
CA ALA A 129 -1.15 -5.71 20.56
C ALA A 129 -0.31 -5.99 21.83
N ALA A 130 0.98 -5.65 21.84
CA ALA A 130 1.81 -5.75 23.05
C ALA A 130 1.32 -4.79 24.14
N GLU A 131 0.79 -3.63 23.77
CA GLU A 131 0.23 -2.67 24.73
C GLU A 131 -1.01 -3.23 25.45
N GLU A 132 -1.89 -3.92 24.73
CA GLU A 132 -3.04 -4.63 25.33
C GLU A 132 -2.61 -5.75 26.26
N ILE A 133 -1.60 -6.53 25.87
CA ILE A 133 -1.01 -7.56 26.76
C ILE A 133 -0.37 -6.90 27.98
N ARG A 134 0.30 -5.75 27.82
CA ARG A 134 0.88 -4.97 28.92
C ARG A 134 -0.19 -4.46 29.88
N ARG A 135 -1.39 -4.11 29.39
CA ARG A 135 -2.55 -3.80 30.24
C ARG A 135 -2.99 -5.01 31.06
N VAL A 136 -3.02 -6.22 30.48
CA VAL A 136 -3.26 -7.46 31.25
C VAL A 136 -2.19 -7.65 32.33
N VAL A 137 -0.91 -7.56 31.96
CA VAL A 137 0.22 -7.68 32.90
C VAL A 137 0.10 -6.66 34.04
N HIS A 138 -0.28 -5.41 33.73
CA HIS A 138 -0.45 -4.37 34.73
C HIS A 138 -1.57 -4.66 35.72
N LEU A 139 -2.70 -5.23 35.27
CA LEU A 139 -3.79 -5.66 36.15
C LEU A 139 -3.34 -6.77 37.11
N VAL A 140 -2.49 -7.69 36.66
CA VAL A 140 -1.96 -8.74 37.52
C VAL A 140 -0.89 -8.20 38.46
N ASP A 141 0.18 -7.59 37.94
CA ASP A 141 1.35 -7.18 38.72
C ASP A 141 1.08 -5.97 39.64
N THR A 142 0.24 -5.02 39.22
CA THR A 142 -0.04 -3.79 39.99
C THR A 142 -1.32 -3.90 40.81
N TRP A 143 -2.38 -4.50 40.25
CA TRP A 143 -3.68 -4.58 40.91
C TRP A 143 -3.93 -5.92 41.61
N ASN A 144 -2.97 -6.85 41.56
CA ASN A 144 -3.06 -8.19 42.16
C ASN A 144 -4.33 -8.95 41.75
N GLN A 145 -4.82 -8.75 40.53
CA GLN A 145 -5.90 -9.55 39.96
C GLN A 145 -5.37 -10.91 39.48
N SER A 146 -6.22 -11.94 39.48
CA SER A 146 -5.86 -13.21 38.85
C SER A 146 -5.78 -13.03 37.33
N LEU A 147 -4.95 -13.83 36.68
CA LEU A 147 -4.70 -13.70 35.23
C LEU A 147 -5.99 -13.94 34.42
N ASP A 148 -6.85 -14.86 34.86
CA ASP A 148 -8.16 -15.13 34.27
C ASP A 148 -9.10 -13.94 34.37
N ASP A 149 -9.21 -13.30 35.54
CA ASP A 149 -10.03 -12.10 35.72
C ASP A 149 -9.47 -10.91 34.94
N ALA A 150 -8.14 -10.76 34.89
CA ALA A 150 -7.47 -9.70 34.13
C ALA A 150 -7.73 -9.84 32.62
N CYS A 151 -7.64 -11.07 32.08
CA CYS A 151 -7.96 -11.35 30.68
C CYS A 151 -9.43 -11.03 30.37
N ARG A 152 -10.38 -11.53 31.18
CA ARG A 152 -11.81 -11.26 30.98
C ARG A 152 -12.15 -9.77 31.06
N ARG A 153 -11.53 -9.04 32.00
CA ARG A 153 -11.68 -7.58 32.10
C ARG A 153 -11.15 -6.86 30.86
N ARG A 154 -10.00 -7.27 30.32
CA ARG A 154 -9.47 -6.67 29.09
C ARG A 154 -10.27 -7.05 27.86
N ALA A 155 -10.90 -8.22 27.82
CA ALA A 155 -11.77 -8.64 26.73
C ALA A 155 -12.95 -7.67 26.50
N GLU A 156 -13.48 -7.05 27.55
CA GLU A 156 -14.58 -6.08 27.46
C GLU A 156 -14.17 -4.70 26.89
N GLU A 157 -12.88 -4.35 26.95
CA GLU A 157 -12.38 -3.02 26.62
C GLU A 157 -11.50 -2.98 25.36
N VAL A 158 -10.97 -4.12 24.91
CA VAL A 158 -10.07 -4.17 23.75
C VAL A 158 -10.85 -3.84 22.46
N PRO A 159 -10.30 -3.01 21.55
CA PRO A 159 -11.03 -2.59 20.34
C PRO A 159 -11.17 -3.69 19.28
N SER A 160 -10.34 -4.74 19.35
CA SER A 160 -10.37 -5.87 18.41
C SER A 160 -11.27 -6.99 18.92
N GLU A 161 -12.28 -7.37 18.12
CA GLU A 161 -13.14 -8.53 18.42
C GLU A 161 -12.33 -9.82 18.50
N ALA A 162 -11.31 -9.98 17.66
CA ALA A 162 -10.48 -11.19 17.64
C ALA A 162 -9.63 -11.35 18.93
N MET A 163 -9.06 -10.25 19.42
CA MET A 163 -8.32 -10.25 20.68
C MET A 163 -9.27 -10.37 21.89
N ALA A 164 -10.46 -9.75 21.82
CA ALA A 164 -11.48 -9.86 22.87
C ALA A 164 -11.91 -11.32 23.06
N ASP A 165 -12.30 -11.98 21.97
CA ASP A 165 -12.65 -13.40 21.92
C ASP A 165 -11.54 -14.28 22.49
N PHE A 166 -10.29 -13.99 22.10
CA PHE A 166 -9.14 -14.73 22.57
C PHE A 166 -8.94 -14.59 24.08
N PHE A 167 -8.97 -13.36 24.61
CA PHE A 167 -8.82 -13.11 26.04
C PHE A 167 -9.97 -13.69 26.87
N ASP A 168 -11.21 -13.63 26.38
CA ASP A 168 -12.35 -14.22 27.09
C ASP A 168 -12.21 -15.75 27.17
N ARG A 169 -11.92 -16.41 26.04
CA ARG A 169 -11.69 -17.87 26.01
C ARG A 169 -10.51 -18.28 26.87
N LEU A 170 -9.39 -17.55 26.78
CA LEU A 170 -8.19 -17.80 27.57
C LEU A 170 -8.46 -17.64 29.07
N GLY A 171 -9.17 -16.58 29.47
CA GLY A 171 -9.53 -16.34 30.87
C GLY A 171 -10.42 -17.46 31.40
N TYR A 172 -11.43 -17.88 30.63
CA TYR A 172 -12.32 -18.97 31.01
C TYR A 172 -11.59 -20.31 31.18
N THR A 173 -10.74 -20.69 30.22
CA THR A 173 -10.03 -21.98 30.26
C THR A 173 -8.98 -22.04 31.35
N MET A 174 -8.26 -20.93 31.58
CA MET A 174 -7.30 -20.85 32.69
C MET A 174 -8.00 -20.86 34.05
N GLY A 175 -9.13 -20.15 34.20
CA GLY A 175 -9.94 -20.20 35.42
C GLY A 175 -10.51 -21.60 35.71
N ALA A 176 -10.76 -22.38 34.65
CA ALA A 176 -11.15 -23.80 34.77
C ALA A 176 -9.98 -24.75 35.07
N GLY A 177 -8.73 -24.24 35.16
CA GLY A 177 -7.55 -25.01 35.52
C GLY A 177 -6.80 -25.66 34.35
N GLN A 178 -7.17 -25.39 33.09
CA GLN A 178 -6.44 -25.88 31.92
C GLN A 178 -5.02 -25.26 31.88
N SER A 179 -4.07 -26.00 31.30
CA SER A 179 -2.72 -25.46 31.05
C SER A 179 -2.76 -24.46 29.89
N LEU A 180 -1.90 -23.44 29.98
CA LEU A 180 -1.77 -22.43 28.92
C LEU A 180 -1.32 -23.08 27.59
N GLU A 181 -0.39 -24.02 27.66
CA GLU A 181 0.10 -24.78 26.52
C GLU A 181 -1.01 -25.54 25.79
N GLU A 182 -1.80 -26.33 26.53
CA GLU A 182 -2.85 -27.17 25.93
C GLU A 182 -3.91 -26.32 25.24
N PHE A 183 -4.28 -25.19 25.86
CA PHE A 183 -5.19 -24.22 25.24
C PHE A 183 -4.60 -23.63 23.97
N LEU A 184 -3.41 -23.03 24.03
CA LEU A 184 -2.80 -22.32 22.91
C LEU A 184 -2.49 -23.23 21.72
N VAL A 185 -2.00 -24.44 21.96
CA VAL A 185 -1.75 -25.42 20.89
C VAL A 185 -3.05 -25.82 20.20
N SER A 186 -4.14 -26.00 20.96
CA SER A 186 -5.46 -26.33 20.39
C SER A 186 -6.09 -25.15 19.62
N GLU A 187 -5.86 -23.93 20.08
CA GLU A 187 -6.45 -22.70 19.54
C GLU A 187 -5.67 -22.16 18.32
N GLN A 188 -4.42 -22.59 18.15
CA GLN A 188 -3.51 -22.13 17.09
C GLN A 188 -4.15 -22.26 15.69
N ASP A 189 -4.80 -23.39 15.41
CA ASP A 189 -5.41 -23.66 14.10
C ASP A 189 -6.65 -22.81 13.85
N VAL A 190 -7.45 -22.58 14.90
CA VAL A 190 -8.63 -21.71 14.84
C VAL A 190 -8.21 -20.27 14.53
N MET A 191 -7.14 -19.79 15.16
CA MET A 191 -6.65 -18.43 14.96
C MET A 191 -6.01 -18.23 13.59
N LEU A 192 -5.23 -19.21 13.10
CA LEU A 192 -4.69 -19.15 11.74
C LEU A 192 -5.81 -19.12 10.70
N ALA A 193 -6.83 -19.97 10.85
CA ALA A 193 -7.98 -19.96 9.94
C ALA A 193 -8.76 -18.63 9.98
N LYS A 194 -8.90 -18.01 11.16
CA LYS A 194 -9.50 -16.67 11.30
C LYS A 194 -8.65 -15.61 10.60
N TYR A 195 -7.33 -15.64 10.77
CA TYR A 195 -6.40 -14.74 10.09
C TYR A 195 -6.45 -14.90 8.56
N GLU A 196 -6.43 -16.14 8.06
CA GLU A 196 -6.59 -16.45 6.63
C GLU A 196 -7.90 -15.87 6.10
N THR A 197 -9.02 -16.07 6.81
CA THR A 197 -10.33 -15.54 6.42
C THR A 197 -10.35 -14.01 6.35
N LEU A 198 -9.79 -13.33 7.35
CA LEU A 198 -9.70 -11.86 7.37
C LEU A 198 -8.81 -11.32 6.24
N TYR A 199 -7.70 -11.99 5.97
CA TYR A 199 -6.79 -11.64 4.90
C TYR A 199 -7.44 -11.83 3.52
N GLU A 200 -8.08 -12.97 3.28
CA GLU A 200 -8.82 -13.26 2.05
C GLU A 200 -9.99 -12.27 1.83
N SER A 201 -10.70 -11.91 2.90
CA SER A 201 -11.74 -10.88 2.85
C SER A 201 -11.15 -9.52 2.43
N SER A 202 -9.98 -9.17 2.97
CA SER A 202 -9.27 -7.94 2.58
C SER A 202 -8.84 -7.97 1.11
N LEU A 203 -8.36 -9.12 0.61
CA LEU A 203 -8.04 -9.30 -0.81
C LEU A 203 -9.29 -9.17 -1.71
N SER A 204 -10.42 -9.75 -1.29
CA SER A 204 -11.70 -9.61 -1.99
C SER A 204 -12.17 -8.15 -2.04
N ASN A 205 -12.04 -7.42 -0.93
CA ASN A 205 -12.35 -5.99 -0.89
C ASN A 205 -11.45 -5.20 -1.85
N LEU A 206 -10.16 -5.54 -1.99
CA LEU A 206 -9.27 -4.93 -2.99
C LEU A 206 -9.74 -5.21 -4.43
N GLU A 207 -10.31 -6.38 -4.70
CA GLU A 207 -10.89 -6.69 -6.01
C GLU A 207 -12.13 -5.84 -6.31
N VAL A 208 -13.00 -5.61 -5.34
CA VAL A 208 -14.13 -4.67 -5.52
C VAL A 208 -13.62 -3.26 -5.78
N MET A 209 -12.60 -2.80 -5.03
CA MET A 209 -11.99 -1.48 -5.24
C MET A 209 -11.36 -1.33 -6.62
N LYS A 210 -10.74 -2.40 -7.13
CA LYS A 210 -10.23 -2.48 -8.50
C LYS A 210 -11.33 -2.24 -9.53
N ASP A 211 -12.47 -2.93 -9.41
CA ASP A 211 -13.57 -2.80 -10.37
C ASP A 211 -14.24 -1.42 -10.32
N LEU A 212 -14.37 -0.84 -9.11
CA LEU A 212 -14.83 0.54 -8.92
C LEU A 212 -13.85 1.55 -9.54
N TYR A 213 -12.54 1.36 -9.32
CA TYR A 213 -11.51 2.21 -9.90
C TYR A 213 -11.58 2.18 -11.43
N MET A 214 -11.70 0.99 -12.02
CA MET A 214 -11.85 0.84 -13.47
C MET A 214 -13.03 1.64 -14.02
N SER A 215 -14.22 1.38 -13.47
CA SER A 215 -15.47 1.95 -13.96
C SER A 215 -15.44 3.47 -13.90
N MET A 216 -14.87 4.01 -12.82
CA MET A 216 -14.79 5.43 -12.60
C MET A 216 -13.69 6.11 -13.44
N ILE A 217 -12.50 5.51 -13.58
CA ILE A 217 -11.49 6.05 -14.51
C ILE A 217 -11.99 6.04 -15.94
N LEU A 218 -12.69 4.98 -16.36
CA LEU A 218 -13.29 4.93 -17.68
C LEU A 218 -14.35 6.03 -17.86
N SER A 219 -15.23 6.23 -16.89
CA SER A 219 -16.23 7.31 -16.90
C SER A 219 -15.57 8.69 -16.99
N MET A 220 -14.55 8.94 -16.16
CA MET A 220 -13.78 10.18 -16.19
C MET A 220 -13.01 10.34 -17.50
N THR A 221 -12.60 9.23 -18.12
CA THR A 221 -11.96 9.26 -19.42
C THR A 221 -12.91 9.79 -20.49
N PHE A 222 -14.13 9.25 -20.54
CA PHE A 222 -15.18 9.77 -21.42
C PHE A 222 -15.52 11.23 -21.12
N ALA A 223 -15.62 11.60 -19.84
CA ALA A 223 -15.87 12.98 -19.45
C ALA A 223 -14.76 13.92 -19.96
N LEU A 224 -13.50 13.50 -19.93
CA LEU A 224 -12.38 14.27 -20.46
C LEU A 224 -12.45 14.39 -21.99
N VAL A 225 -12.81 13.31 -22.69
CA VAL A 225 -13.04 13.37 -24.16
C VAL A 225 -14.15 14.37 -24.51
N PHE A 226 -15.27 14.35 -23.79
CA PHE A 226 -16.33 15.34 -23.97
C PHE A 226 -15.87 16.75 -23.63
N ALA A 227 -15.04 16.92 -22.60
CA ALA A 227 -14.47 18.22 -22.25
C ALA A 227 -13.54 18.77 -23.32
N ILE A 228 -12.88 17.91 -24.09
CA ILE A 228 -12.05 18.30 -25.23
C ILE A 228 -12.92 18.68 -26.43
N VAL A 229 -13.94 17.87 -26.76
CA VAL A 229 -14.71 18.01 -28.01
C VAL A 229 -15.85 19.02 -27.90
N LEU A 230 -16.62 19.04 -26.80
CA LEU A 230 -17.85 19.85 -26.68
C LEU A 230 -17.65 21.38 -26.79
N PRO A 231 -16.54 21.98 -26.30
CA PRO A 231 -16.32 23.42 -26.42
C PRO A 231 -16.30 23.91 -27.88
N ILE A 232 -15.92 23.07 -28.85
CA ILE A 232 -15.90 23.42 -30.28
C ILE A 232 -17.31 23.73 -30.82
N LEU A 233 -18.34 23.10 -30.26
CA LEU A 233 -19.75 23.29 -30.64
C LEU A 233 -20.46 24.34 -29.78
N THR A 234 -20.00 24.53 -28.55
CA THR A 234 -20.66 25.41 -27.57
C THR A 234 -20.06 26.81 -27.50
N GLY A 235 -18.85 27.01 -28.04
CA GLY A 235 -18.14 28.29 -28.01
C GLY A 235 -17.57 28.65 -26.62
N ASN A 236 -17.61 27.72 -25.67
CA ASN A 236 -16.99 27.90 -24.35
C ASN A 236 -15.47 27.80 -24.44
N ASP A 237 -14.76 28.35 -23.45
CA ASP A 237 -13.31 28.18 -23.33
C ASP A 237 -12.95 26.69 -23.15
N PRO A 238 -12.27 26.07 -24.14
CA PRO A 238 -11.91 24.67 -24.09
C PRO A 238 -10.87 24.39 -23.01
N THR A 239 -9.93 25.32 -22.81
CA THR A 239 -8.85 25.19 -21.82
C THR A 239 -9.43 25.11 -20.42
N ALA A 240 -10.38 25.99 -20.09
CA ALA A 240 -11.06 25.98 -18.80
C ALA A 240 -11.86 24.69 -18.56
N THR A 241 -12.52 24.18 -19.60
CA THR A 241 -13.34 22.96 -19.51
C THR A 241 -12.46 21.72 -19.28
N VAL A 242 -11.39 21.56 -20.07
CA VAL A 242 -10.40 20.50 -19.92
C VAL A 242 -9.75 20.60 -18.54
N ALA A 243 -9.24 21.76 -18.14
CA ALA A 243 -8.60 21.95 -16.84
C ALA A 243 -9.52 21.60 -15.66
N ALA A 244 -10.81 21.93 -15.71
CA ALA A 244 -11.76 21.59 -14.67
C ALA A 244 -11.95 20.06 -14.52
N VAL A 245 -12.08 19.33 -15.64
CA VAL A 245 -12.20 17.87 -15.60
C VAL A 245 -10.90 17.21 -15.14
N ILE A 246 -9.73 17.78 -15.46
CA ILE A 246 -8.44 17.30 -14.95
C ILE A 246 -8.35 17.42 -13.43
N VAL A 247 -8.77 18.55 -12.86
CA VAL A 247 -8.78 18.72 -11.40
C VAL A 247 -9.71 17.69 -10.75
N LEU A 248 -10.89 17.46 -11.32
CA LEU A 248 -11.81 16.43 -10.85
C LEU A 248 -11.18 15.03 -10.98
N PHE A 249 -10.51 14.74 -12.08
CA PHE A 249 -9.81 13.46 -12.32
C PHE A 249 -8.75 13.20 -11.25
N VAL A 250 -7.88 14.17 -10.96
CA VAL A 250 -6.84 14.05 -9.93
C VAL A 250 -7.46 13.90 -8.53
N PHE A 251 -8.49 14.69 -8.22
CA PHE A 251 -9.20 14.60 -6.94
C PHE A 251 -9.79 13.20 -6.72
N VAL A 252 -10.45 12.69 -7.74
CA VAL A 252 -11.04 11.35 -7.75
C VAL A 252 -9.97 10.26 -7.57
N GLN A 253 -8.84 10.36 -8.26
CA GLN A 253 -7.73 9.43 -8.08
C GLN A 253 -7.11 9.47 -6.68
N LEU A 254 -6.99 10.66 -6.08
CA LEU A 254 -6.53 10.80 -4.70
C LEU A 254 -7.49 10.13 -3.71
N GLY A 255 -8.81 10.24 -3.94
CA GLY A 255 -9.82 9.52 -3.19
C GLY A 255 -9.63 8.00 -3.25
N PHE A 256 -9.39 7.46 -4.45
CA PHE A 256 -9.10 6.04 -4.62
C PHE A 256 -7.79 5.59 -4.00
N TYR A 257 -6.74 6.40 -4.11
CA TYR A 257 -5.49 6.14 -3.42
C TYR A 257 -5.69 6.03 -1.90
N ALA A 258 -6.48 6.94 -1.32
CA ALA A 258 -6.80 6.90 0.11
C ALA A 258 -7.62 5.65 0.48
N MET A 259 -8.59 5.27 -0.36
CA MET A 259 -9.43 4.09 -0.15
C MET A 259 -8.61 2.79 -0.22
N ILE A 260 -7.79 2.61 -1.26
CA ILE A 260 -6.88 1.45 -1.39
C ILE A 260 -5.93 1.39 -0.20
N ARG A 261 -5.41 2.54 0.25
CA ARG A 261 -4.54 2.59 1.44
C ARG A 261 -5.27 2.12 2.70
N ALA A 262 -6.57 2.38 2.84
CA ALA A 262 -7.35 1.97 4.00
C ALA A 262 -7.72 0.47 3.97
N THR A 263 -7.91 -0.11 2.78
CA THR A 263 -8.32 -1.52 2.61
C THR A 263 -7.14 -2.49 2.50
N SER A 264 -5.98 -2.03 2.04
CA SER A 264 -4.83 -2.92 1.84
C SER A 264 -4.29 -3.46 3.17
N PRO A 265 -4.14 -4.79 3.32
CA PRO A 265 -3.60 -5.38 4.53
C PRO A 265 -2.14 -4.94 4.75
N TYR A 266 -1.77 -4.69 6.01
CA TYR A 266 -0.40 -4.31 6.37
C TYR A 266 0.42 -5.56 6.68
N ASP A 267 1.31 -5.93 5.75
CA ASP A 267 2.22 -7.06 5.95
C ASP A 267 3.57 -6.76 5.28
N PRO A 268 4.58 -6.33 6.07
CA PRO A 268 5.87 -5.89 5.56
C PRO A 268 6.74 -7.07 5.11
N ILE A 269 7.35 -6.94 3.93
CA ILE A 269 8.30 -7.94 3.41
C ILE A 269 9.70 -7.73 3.99
N TRP A 270 10.11 -6.47 4.11
CA TRP A 270 11.47 -6.07 4.46
C TRP A 270 11.66 -5.92 5.97
N PHE A 271 12.68 -6.59 6.51
CA PHE A 271 13.23 -6.27 7.82
C PHE A 271 14.27 -5.15 7.69
N HIS A 272 14.13 -4.10 8.50
CA HIS A 272 15.05 -2.97 8.54
C HIS A 272 15.79 -2.99 9.89
N PRO A 273 16.98 -3.61 9.97
CA PRO A 273 17.76 -3.60 11.20
C PRO A 273 18.25 -2.18 11.56
N ASP A 274 18.40 -1.92 12.86
CA ASP A 274 19.00 -0.67 13.38
C ASP A 274 20.46 -0.52 12.92
N GLU A 275 21.17 -1.65 12.77
CA GLU A 275 22.48 -1.71 12.13
C GLU A 275 22.36 -1.93 10.61
N ARG A 276 23.28 -1.36 9.82
CA ARG A 276 23.23 -1.46 8.35
C ARG A 276 23.30 -2.92 7.88
N ALA A 277 22.30 -3.35 7.10
CA ALA A 277 22.29 -4.69 6.53
C ALA A 277 23.30 -4.82 5.37
N PRO A 278 23.87 -6.01 5.13
CA PRO A 278 24.81 -6.23 4.02
C PRO A 278 24.12 -6.00 2.66
N GLY A 279 24.53 -4.97 1.92
CA GLY A 279 23.92 -4.58 0.63
C GLY A 279 23.13 -3.27 0.63
N ASP A 280 23.00 -2.59 1.78
CA ASP A 280 22.32 -1.30 1.88
C ASP A 280 23.01 -0.23 1.03
N LEU A 281 24.33 -0.29 0.91
CA LEU A 281 25.09 0.63 0.05
C LEU A 281 24.65 0.53 -1.42
N LYS A 282 24.36 -0.68 -1.92
CA LYS A 282 23.90 -0.90 -3.30
C LYS A 282 22.49 -0.31 -3.50
N LEU A 283 21.61 -0.44 -2.51
CA LEU A 283 20.26 0.14 -2.52
C LEU A 283 20.28 1.67 -2.47
N TRP A 284 21.08 2.25 -1.56
CA TRP A 284 21.24 3.70 -1.47
C TRP A 284 21.96 4.28 -2.68
N ALA A 285 22.97 3.58 -3.21
CA ALA A 285 23.66 3.99 -4.43
C ALA A 285 22.72 3.94 -5.65
N SER A 286 21.85 2.93 -5.76
CA SER A 286 20.89 2.88 -6.87
C SER A 286 19.83 3.99 -6.76
N LEU A 287 19.39 4.34 -5.55
CA LEU A 287 18.50 5.47 -5.30
C LEU A 287 19.18 6.81 -5.65
N GLY A 288 20.42 6.99 -5.21
CA GLY A 288 21.21 8.19 -5.49
C GLY A 288 21.55 8.35 -6.97
N LEU A 289 21.95 7.27 -7.64
CA LEU A 289 22.23 7.27 -9.08
C LEU A 289 20.97 7.50 -9.91
N GLY A 290 19.89 6.77 -9.65
CA GLY A 290 18.64 6.93 -10.40
C GLY A 290 18.01 8.31 -10.21
N GLY A 291 17.89 8.75 -8.95
CA GLY A 291 17.38 10.09 -8.63
C GLY A 291 18.28 11.20 -9.18
N GLY A 292 19.59 11.11 -8.96
CA GLY A 292 20.57 12.09 -9.45
C GLY A 292 20.59 12.21 -10.97
N LEU A 293 20.56 11.09 -11.70
CA LEU A 293 20.48 11.08 -13.15
C LEU A 293 19.14 11.67 -13.64
N SER A 294 18.02 11.35 -13.01
CA SER A 294 16.73 11.94 -13.35
C SER A 294 16.72 13.46 -13.15
N PHE A 295 17.21 13.96 -12.02
CA PHE A 295 17.32 15.41 -11.79
C PHE A 295 18.24 16.09 -12.80
N LEU A 296 19.34 15.44 -13.18
CA LEU A 296 20.25 15.93 -14.20
C LEU A 296 19.54 16.05 -15.56
N ILE A 297 18.83 15.00 -16.01
CA ILE A 297 18.12 15.04 -17.30
C ILE A 297 16.96 16.04 -17.28
N ILE A 298 16.22 16.14 -16.17
CA ILE A 298 15.20 17.19 -15.99
C ILE A 298 15.84 18.57 -16.13
N GLY A 299 16.99 18.79 -15.48
CA GLY A 299 17.75 20.06 -15.57
C GLY A 299 18.21 20.39 -16.98
N ILE A 300 18.76 19.41 -17.72
CA ILE A 300 19.16 19.59 -19.13
C ILE A 300 17.95 19.89 -20.01
N THR A 301 16.84 19.20 -19.78
CA THR A 301 15.59 19.38 -20.55
C THR A 301 15.02 20.77 -20.32
N ALA A 302 14.92 21.20 -19.06
CA ALA A 302 14.45 22.53 -18.69
C ALA A 302 15.39 23.63 -19.23
N ALA A 303 16.71 23.48 -19.08
CA ALA A 303 17.69 24.43 -19.62
C ALA A 303 17.53 24.58 -21.15
N GLY A 304 17.34 23.46 -21.87
CA GLY A 304 17.08 23.46 -23.30
C GLY A 304 15.80 24.19 -23.70
N MET A 305 14.73 24.05 -22.92
CA MET A 305 13.49 24.80 -23.15
C MET A 305 13.68 26.32 -23.01
N PHE A 306 14.62 26.77 -22.16
CA PHE A 306 14.99 28.18 -22.02
C PHE A 306 16.10 28.63 -22.97
N GLY A 307 16.51 27.78 -23.94
CA GLY A 307 17.54 28.10 -24.93
C GLY A 307 18.99 27.91 -24.46
N TYR A 308 19.20 27.25 -23.31
CA TYR A 308 20.53 26.96 -22.77
C TYR A 308 20.90 25.48 -22.97
N GLY A 309 21.99 25.24 -23.72
CA GLY A 309 22.55 23.90 -23.90
C GLY A 309 21.83 23.06 -24.97
N PRO A 310 22.18 21.76 -25.09
CA PRO A 310 21.66 20.87 -26.14
C PRO A 310 20.16 20.55 -26.00
N GLY A 311 19.59 20.73 -24.79
CA GLY A 311 18.22 20.33 -24.51
C GLY A 311 17.95 18.84 -24.73
N LEU A 312 16.67 18.46 -24.70
CA LEU A 312 16.25 17.10 -25.01
C LEU A 312 16.49 16.71 -26.48
N PRO A 313 16.30 17.60 -27.49
CA PRO A 313 16.66 17.32 -28.89
C PRO A 313 18.14 17.04 -29.11
N GLY A 314 19.04 17.77 -28.45
CA GLY A 314 20.48 17.50 -28.55
C GLY A 314 20.92 16.26 -27.76
N LEU A 315 20.17 15.84 -26.74
CA LEU A 315 20.40 14.58 -26.03
C LEU A 315 19.90 13.39 -26.86
N LEU A 316 18.79 13.57 -27.57
CA LEU A 316 18.23 12.63 -28.54
C LEU A 316 18.62 12.98 -29.98
N TRP A 317 19.91 13.23 -30.22
CA TRP A 317 20.46 13.66 -31.51
C TRP A 317 20.16 12.72 -32.71
N PHE A 318 19.68 11.51 -32.43
CA PHE A 318 19.29 10.50 -33.42
C PHE A 318 17.82 10.59 -33.85
N LEU A 319 17.01 11.47 -33.22
CA LEU A 319 15.62 11.73 -33.58
C LEU A 319 15.52 13.14 -34.19
N ASP A 320 15.03 13.20 -35.43
CA ASP A 320 14.89 14.46 -36.17
C ASP A 320 13.83 15.40 -35.55
N ASP A 321 12.78 14.84 -34.96
CA ASP A 321 11.74 15.59 -34.25
C ASP A 321 11.37 14.93 -32.91
N VAL A 322 11.62 15.66 -31.83
CA VAL A 322 11.30 15.23 -30.47
C VAL A 322 9.89 15.68 -30.13
N ARG A 323 8.96 14.73 -30.15
CA ARG A 323 7.56 14.97 -29.80
C ARG A 323 7.38 15.31 -28.32
N LEU A 324 6.40 16.15 -28.00
CA LEU A 324 6.07 16.60 -26.64
C LEU A 324 5.97 15.48 -25.58
N PRO A 325 5.38 14.29 -25.86
CA PRO A 325 5.31 13.21 -24.87
C PRO A 325 6.68 12.69 -24.38
N LEU A 326 7.75 12.83 -25.19
CA LEU A 326 9.10 12.39 -24.81
C LEU A 326 9.76 13.29 -23.76
N TYR A 327 9.36 14.57 -23.70
CA TYR A 327 9.83 15.50 -22.67
C TYR A 327 9.42 15.09 -21.26
N LEU A 328 8.38 14.26 -21.15
CA LEU A 328 7.91 13.69 -19.90
C LEU A 328 8.60 12.36 -19.58
N ALA A 329 8.68 11.45 -20.55
CA ALA A 329 9.08 10.06 -20.32
C ALA A 329 10.60 9.87 -20.16
N VAL A 330 11.40 10.62 -20.92
CA VAL A 330 12.86 10.47 -20.94
C VAL A 330 13.51 10.89 -19.61
N PRO A 331 13.17 12.04 -19.00
CA PRO A 331 13.81 12.45 -17.75
C PRO A 331 13.54 11.52 -16.55
N ILE A 332 12.43 10.80 -16.59
CA ILE A 332 12.01 9.89 -15.52
C ILE A 332 12.64 8.51 -15.70
N SER A 333 13.08 8.15 -16.91
CA SER A 333 13.63 6.82 -17.24
C SER A 333 14.76 6.31 -16.33
N PRO A 334 15.70 7.13 -15.80
CA PRO A 334 16.73 6.63 -14.89
C PRO A 334 16.19 6.03 -13.58
N LEU A 335 14.99 6.44 -13.13
CA LEU A 335 14.35 5.84 -11.94
C LEU A 335 14.04 4.35 -12.12
N PHE A 336 13.99 3.86 -13.36
CA PHE A 336 13.80 2.44 -13.65
C PHE A 336 14.96 1.60 -13.09
N ILE A 337 16.18 2.12 -13.11
CA ILE A 337 17.37 1.42 -12.58
C ILE A 337 17.20 1.16 -11.09
N THR A 338 16.79 2.19 -10.34
CA THR A 338 16.48 2.08 -8.91
C THR A 338 15.42 1.01 -8.68
N GLY A 339 14.30 1.11 -9.41
CA GLY A 339 13.20 0.17 -9.29
C GLY A 339 13.60 -1.28 -9.54
N VAL A 340 14.38 -1.57 -10.60
CA VAL A 340 14.83 -2.94 -10.92
C VAL A 340 15.73 -3.51 -9.83
N VAL A 341 16.69 -2.72 -9.33
CA VAL A 341 17.57 -3.18 -8.25
C VAL A 341 16.77 -3.56 -7.01
N LEU A 342 15.83 -2.72 -6.58
CA LEU A 342 14.98 -3.03 -5.43
C LEU A 342 14.08 -4.24 -5.66
N ARG A 343 13.48 -4.37 -6.85
CA ARG A 343 12.65 -5.52 -7.20
C ARG A 343 13.45 -6.83 -7.17
N THR A 344 14.70 -6.82 -7.63
CA THR A 344 15.56 -8.02 -7.58
C THR A 344 15.89 -8.43 -6.15
N GLU A 345 16.15 -7.47 -5.26
CA GLU A 345 16.42 -7.75 -3.85
C GLU A 345 15.15 -8.25 -3.15
N GLU A 346 13.99 -7.67 -3.44
CA GLU A 346 12.71 -8.12 -2.88
C GLU A 346 12.36 -9.55 -3.32
N GLN A 347 12.58 -9.89 -4.59
CA GLN A 347 12.40 -11.26 -5.09
C GLN A 347 13.31 -12.26 -4.37
N ALA A 348 14.55 -11.87 -4.07
CA ALA A 348 15.47 -12.70 -3.30
C ALA A 348 15.01 -12.88 -1.84
N ILE A 349 14.41 -11.86 -1.23
CA ILE A 349 13.81 -11.97 0.11
C ILE A 349 12.63 -12.95 0.07
N THR A 350 11.71 -12.80 -0.88
CA THR A 350 10.57 -13.72 -1.05
C THR A 350 11.01 -15.15 -1.33
N ALA A 351 12.07 -15.35 -2.11
CA ALA A 351 12.63 -16.69 -2.37
C ALA A 351 13.17 -17.33 -1.09
N ARG A 352 13.84 -16.56 -0.23
CA ARG A 352 14.30 -17.04 1.09
C ARG A 352 13.13 -17.38 2.01
N ASP A 353 12.07 -16.57 1.98
CA ASP A 353 10.85 -16.79 2.77
C ASP A 353 10.17 -18.12 2.39
N GLY A 354 10.16 -18.47 1.10
CA GLY A 354 9.61 -19.75 0.65
C GLY A 354 10.38 -20.97 1.16
N GLU A 355 11.70 -20.84 1.37
CA GLU A 355 12.58 -21.95 1.76
C GLU A 355 12.73 -22.11 3.28
N PHE A 356 12.52 -21.04 4.06
CA PHE A 356 12.71 -21.05 5.51
C PHE A 356 11.81 -22.07 6.27
N PRO A 357 10.52 -22.24 5.95
CA PRO A 357 9.68 -23.24 6.60
C PRO A 357 10.24 -24.67 6.49
N SER A 358 10.83 -25.02 5.35
CA SER A 358 11.47 -26.32 5.14
C SER A 358 12.74 -26.46 5.96
N PHE A 359 13.55 -25.39 6.03
CA PHE A 359 14.76 -25.33 6.85
C PHE A 359 14.45 -25.50 8.34
N ILE A 360 13.55 -24.69 8.90
CA ILE A 360 13.28 -24.68 10.35
C ILE A 360 12.63 -25.98 10.82
N ARG A 361 11.75 -26.57 10.01
CA ARG A 361 11.16 -27.90 10.27
C ARG A 361 12.23 -28.99 10.27
N ALA A 362 13.14 -28.96 9.29
CA ALA A 362 14.22 -29.94 9.18
C ALA A 362 15.25 -29.79 10.31
N LEU A 363 15.55 -28.55 10.72
CA LEU A 363 16.40 -28.23 11.86
C LEU A 363 15.79 -28.81 13.14
N GLY A 364 14.54 -28.45 13.46
CA GLY A 364 13.83 -28.94 14.65
C GLY A 364 13.71 -30.46 14.71
N ALA A 365 13.31 -31.10 13.60
CA ALA A 365 13.20 -32.56 13.53
C ALA A 365 14.55 -33.27 13.74
N THR A 366 15.64 -32.70 13.19
CA THR A 366 16.97 -33.31 13.31
C THR A 366 17.59 -33.05 14.69
N GLU A 367 17.37 -31.87 15.28
CA GLU A 367 17.79 -31.55 16.65
C GLU A 367 17.14 -32.49 17.67
N SER A 368 15.83 -32.69 17.56
CA SER A 368 15.09 -33.61 18.43
C SER A 368 15.55 -35.07 18.23
N ALA A 369 15.72 -35.51 16.97
CA ALA A 369 16.14 -36.88 16.67
C ALA A 369 17.59 -37.20 17.10
N LYS A 370 18.52 -36.25 16.96
CA LYS A 370 19.93 -36.43 17.34
C LYS A 370 20.21 -36.05 18.79
N GLN A 371 19.28 -35.39 19.47
CA GLN A 371 19.46 -34.80 20.81
C GLN A 371 20.74 -33.94 20.89
N SER A 372 21.04 -33.21 19.81
CA SER A 372 22.27 -32.46 19.64
C SER A 372 22.02 -30.95 19.59
N THR A 373 23.10 -30.17 19.61
CA THR A 373 23.00 -28.71 19.48
C THR A 373 22.67 -28.31 18.03
N THR A 374 22.15 -27.09 17.85
CA THR A 374 21.94 -26.48 16.53
C THR A 374 23.19 -26.52 15.66
N THR A 375 24.36 -26.23 16.25
CA THR A 375 25.66 -26.25 15.54
C THR A 375 25.98 -27.64 14.98
N ASP A 376 25.77 -28.69 15.76
CA ASP A 376 26.04 -30.06 15.34
C ASP A 376 25.11 -30.50 14.19
N VAL A 377 23.82 -30.15 14.29
CA VAL A 377 22.84 -30.45 13.23
C VAL A 377 23.19 -29.73 11.94
N LEU A 378 23.55 -28.46 12.03
CA LEU A 378 23.90 -27.63 10.88
C LEU A 378 25.09 -28.18 10.09
N THR A 379 26.01 -28.93 10.72
CA THR A 379 27.12 -29.62 10.02
C THR A 379 26.62 -30.48 8.86
N THR A 380 25.47 -31.16 9.05
CA THR A 380 24.85 -32.01 8.03
C THR A 380 23.73 -31.32 7.27
N LEU A 381 23.03 -30.37 7.90
CA LEU A 381 21.87 -29.73 7.30
C LEU A 381 22.27 -28.73 6.20
N ARG A 382 23.40 -28.04 6.38
CA ARG A 382 23.93 -27.07 5.40
C ARG A 382 24.29 -27.67 4.04
N ASP A 383 24.55 -28.99 3.99
CA ASP A 383 24.86 -29.70 2.74
C ASP A 383 23.59 -29.97 1.91
N LYS A 384 22.40 -29.79 2.50
CA LYS A 384 21.13 -29.84 1.76
C LYS A 384 20.88 -28.51 1.04
N ASN A 385 20.19 -28.60 -0.10
CA ASN A 385 19.81 -27.43 -0.88
C ASN A 385 18.51 -26.81 -0.34
N PHE A 386 18.60 -25.56 0.15
CA PHE A 386 17.48 -24.71 0.57
C PHE A 386 17.37 -23.47 -0.34
N GLY A 387 17.68 -23.61 -1.62
CA GLY A 387 17.63 -22.53 -2.60
C GLY A 387 18.45 -21.31 -2.17
N ASP A 388 17.83 -20.13 -2.26
CA ASP A 388 18.44 -18.82 -1.95
C ASP A 388 18.76 -18.62 -0.46
N LEU A 389 18.27 -19.50 0.41
CA LEU A 389 18.56 -19.48 1.85
C LEU A 389 19.88 -20.20 2.18
N SER A 390 20.34 -21.12 1.32
CA SER A 390 21.55 -21.93 1.55
C SER A 390 22.80 -21.10 1.89
N PRO A 391 23.10 -19.97 1.20
CA PRO A 391 24.25 -19.14 1.56
C PRO A 391 24.14 -18.53 2.97
N SER A 392 22.94 -18.17 3.41
CA SER A 392 22.70 -17.62 4.75
C SER A 392 22.84 -18.70 5.84
N ILE A 393 22.39 -19.93 5.57
CA ILE A 393 22.56 -21.09 6.47
C ILE A 393 24.04 -21.43 6.64
N GLU A 394 24.82 -21.42 5.56
CA GLU A 394 26.26 -21.66 5.63
C GLU A 394 26.98 -20.57 6.44
N ARG A 395 26.57 -19.30 6.31
CA ARG A 395 27.11 -18.20 7.14
C ARG A 395 26.71 -18.36 8.61
N LEU A 396 25.47 -18.74 8.91
CA LEU A 396 25.01 -19.06 10.27
C LEU A 396 25.88 -20.17 10.89
N TYR A 397 26.08 -21.27 10.17
CA TYR A 397 26.95 -22.37 10.61
C TYR A 397 28.38 -21.90 10.90
N ARG A 398 28.98 -21.10 10.00
CA ARG A 398 30.33 -20.55 10.22
C ARG A 398 30.39 -19.67 11.47
N ARG A 399 29.39 -18.79 11.67
CA ARG A 399 29.33 -17.89 12.84
C ARG A 399 29.21 -18.67 14.15
N LEU A 400 28.35 -19.69 14.19
CA LEU A 400 28.20 -20.57 15.36
C LEU A 400 29.48 -21.33 15.72
N ASN A 401 30.36 -21.59 14.73
CA ASN A 401 31.67 -22.20 14.96
C ASN A 401 32.78 -21.18 15.31
N MET A 402 32.53 -19.87 15.23
CA MET A 402 33.54 -18.82 15.34
C MET A 402 33.59 -18.07 16.69
N ARG A 403 33.24 -18.69 17.82
CA ARG A 403 33.13 -18.03 19.15
C ARG A 403 32.17 -16.82 19.18
N ILE A 404 31.32 -16.65 18.18
CA ILE A 404 30.20 -15.70 18.23
C ILE A 404 29.11 -16.34 19.10
N SER A 405 28.41 -15.54 19.91
CA SER A 405 27.30 -16.04 20.73
C SER A 405 26.18 -16.60 19.84
N THR A 406 25.43 -17.59 20.33
CA THR A 406 24.31 -18.18 19.57
C THR A 406 23.29 -17.09 19.19
N THR A 407 22.92 -16.23 20.13
CA THR A 407 22.02 -15.09 19.87
C THR A 407 22.57 -14.17 18.78
N GLY A 408 23.83 -13.73 18.90
CA GLY A 408 24.42 -12.84 17.89
C GLY A 408 24.61 -13.49 16.52
N ALA A 409 24.80 -14.82 16.46
CA ALA A 409 24.87 -15.54 15.19
C ALA A 409 23.52 -15.60 14.47
N TRP A 410 22.44 -15.81 15.22
CA TRP A 410 21.07 -15.80 14.71
C TRP A 410 20.59 -14.40 14.33
N GLU A 411 20.91 -13.38 15.13
CA GLU A 411 20.65 -11.98 14.79
C GLU A 411 21.33 -11.58 13.47
N GLN A 412 22.61 -11.94 13.29
CA GLN A 412 23.28 -11.69 12.01
C GLN A 412 22.70 -12.53 10.86
N PHE A 413 22.06 -13.67 11.15
CA PHE A 413 21.33 -14.44 10.15
C PHE A 413 20.04 -13.72 9.71
N THR A 414 19.32 -13.06 10.61
CA THR A 414 18.15 -12.24 10.24
C THR A 414 18.57 -11.03 9.38
N TYR A 415 19.72 -10.42 9.69
CA TYR A 415 20.27 -9.31 8.91
C TYR A 415 20.67 -9.73 7.50
N ASP A 416 21.22 -10.94 7.35
CA ASP A 416 21.60 -11.51 6.06
C ASP A 416 20.39 -11.83 5.18
N THR A 417 19.27 -12.27 5.78
CA THR A 417 18.07 -12.68 5.04
C THR A 417 17.21 -11.49 4.65
N ARG A 418 17.18 -10.42 5.47
CA ARG A 418 16.42 -9.17 5.28
C ARG A 418 14.90 -9.37 5.23
N SER A 419 14.43 -10.53 5.67
CA SER A 419 13.02 -10.86 5.72
C SER A 419 12.45 -10.58 7.09
N TYR A 420 11.32 -9.89 7.11
CA TYR A 420 10.52 -9.68 8.32
C TYR A 420 10.05 -11.01 8.92
N LEU A 421 9.55 -11.95 8.11
CA LEU A 421 9.06 -13.24 8.62
C LEU A 421 10.19 -14.10 9.17
N ILE A 422 11.32 -14.19 8.45
CA ILE A 422 12.46 -14.98 8.91
C ILE A 422 12.97 -14.43 10.24
N GLN A 423 13.05 -13.11 10.39
CA GLN A 423 13.44 -12.49 11.65
C GLN A 423 12.53 -12.95 12.80
N LYS A 424 11.23 -12.66 12.71
CA LYS A 424 10.23 -13.04 13.72
C LYS A 424 10.26 -14.52 14.09
N PHE A 425 10.18 -15.38 13.10
CA PHE A 425 10.08 -16.81 13.34
C PHE A 425 11.41 -17.42 13.80
N SER A 426 12.55 -16.88 13.38
CA SER A 426 13.85 -17.34 13.89
C SER A 426 14.10 -16.93 15.34
N GLU A 427 13.65 -15.72 15.73
CA GLU A 427 13.71 -15.26 17.12
C GLU A 427 12.81 -16.09 18.01
N MET A 428 11.56 -16.33 17.60
CA MET A 428 10.65 -17.24 18.32
C MET A 428 11.28 -18.63 18.50
N TYR A 429 11.89 -19.19 17.45
CA TYR A 429 12.58 -20.47 17.53
C TYR A 429 13.74 -20.43 18.54
N LEU A 430 14.58 -19.41 18.47
CA LEU A 430 15.75 -19.25 19.35
C LEU A 430 15.33 -19.10 20.81
N VAL A 431 14.37 -18.22 21.10
CA VAL A 431 13.85 -17.97 22.46
C VAL A 431 13.20 -19.23 23.01
N GLY A 432 12.30 -19.86 22.23
CA GLY A 432 11.69 -21.13 22.61
C GLY A 432 12.72 -22.22 22.90
N ARG A 433 13.79 -22.29 22.10
CA ARG A 433 14.86 -23.26 22.29
C ARG A 433 15.71 -22.98 23.54
N GLN A 434 16.01 -21.72 23.84
CA GLN A 434 16.75 -21.30 25.03
C GLN A 434 15.96 -21.56 26.32
N MET A 435 14.64 -21.41 26.27
CA MET A 435 13.74 -21.69 27.38
C MET A 435 13.40 -23.19 27.53
N GLY A 436 13.96 -24.05 26.68
CA GLY A 436 13.87 -25.50 26.82
C GLY A 436 12.69 -26.17 26.11
N GLY A 437 12.04 -25.47 25.17
CA GLY A 437 10.99 -26.05 24.33
C GLY A 437 11.49 -27.18 23.42
N ASP A 438 10.60 -28.10 23.05
CA ASP A 438 10.92 -29.21 22.14
C ASP A 438 11.24 -28.71 20.72
N PRO A 439 12.44 -28.97 20.17
CA PRO A 439 12.85 -28.42 18.88
C PRO A 439 11.93 -28.83 17.72
N LYS A 440 11.36 -30.05 17.77
CA LYS A 440 10.50 -30.56 16.70
C LYS A 440 9.15 -29.86 16.73
N MET A 441 8.52 -29.73 17.89
CA MET A 441 7.28 -28.99 18.07
C MET A 441 7.43 -27.52 17.63
N LEU A 442 8.51 -26.86 18.08
CA LEU A 442 8.81 -25.48 17.67
C LEU A 442 8.97 -25.35 16.16
N GLY A 443 9.76 -26.25 15.55
CA GLY A 443 9.98 -26.27 14.11
C GLY A 443 8.71 -26.55 13.30
N GLU A 444 7.84 -27.44 13.76
CA GLU A 444 6.56 -27.76 13.11
C GLU A 444 5.56 -26.61 13.20
N LEU A 445 5.40 -26.01 14.39
CA LEU A 445 4.49 -24.88 14.62
C LEU A 445 4.90 -23.66 13.80
N ILE A 446 6.16 -23.24 13.88
CA ILE A 446 6.68 -22.09 13.14
C ILE A 446 6.56 -22.33 11.62
N SER A 447 6.90 -23.51 11.17
CA SER A 447 6.83 -23.86 9.75
C SER A 447 5.40 -23.87 9.22
N LYS A 448 4.43 -24.37 10.00
CA LYS A 448 3.00 -24.36 9.64
C LYS A 448 2.50 -22.92 9.50
N ASN A 449 2.79 -22.07 10.47
CA ASN A 449 2.30 -20.69 10.50
C ASN A 449 2.93 -19.85 9.40
N MET A 450 4.25 -19.99 9.20
CA MET A 450 4.94 -19.28 8.13
C MET A 450 4.49 -19.74 6.74
N ASN A 451 4.16 -21.02 6.55
CA ASN A 451 3.57 -21.51 5.31
C ASN A 451 2.21 -20.87 5.01
N ALA A 452 1.34 -20.75 6.02
CA ALA A 452 0.04 -20.07 5.88
C ALA A 452 0.23 -18.61 5.44
N VAL A 453 1.13 -17.86 6.11
CA VAL A 453 1.44 -16.47 5.74
C VAL A 453 2.03 -16.37 4.33
N ASN A 454 2.96 -17.26 3.95
CA ASN A 454 3.53 -17.30 2.61
C ASN A 454 2.46 -17.58 1.53
N GLN A 455 1.49 -18.46 1.81
CA GLN A 455 0.38 -18.73 0.90
C GLN A 455 -0.50 -17.50 0.69
N LEU A 456 -0.83 -16.78 1.77
CA LEU A 456 -1.59 -15.52 1.70
C LEU A 456 -0.83 -14.44 0.94
N ARG A 457 0.49 -14.32 1.14
CA ARG A 457 1.36 -13.40 0.37
C ARG A 457 1.36 -13.72 -1.12
N GLU A 458 1.38 -15.00 -1.49
CA GLU A 458 1.31 -15.41 -2.89
C GLU A 458 -0.07 -15.11 -3.50
N GLN A 459 -1.18 -15.32 -2.76
CA GLN A 459 -2.51 -14.88 -3.19
C GLN A 459 -2.57 -13.36 -3.39
N ARG A 460 -2.03 -12.57 -2.45
CA ARG A 460 -1.94 -11.11 -2.57
C ARG A 460 -1.17 -10.71 -3.83
N ARG A 461 -0.03 -11.36 -4.09
CA ARG A 461 0.78 -11.10 -5.28
C ARG A 461 0.02 -11.39 -6.57
N GLN A 462 -0.78 -12.46 -6.61
CA GLN A 462 -1.64 -12.77 -7.76
C GLN A 462 -2.74 -11.70 -7.98
N ALA A 463 -3.37 -11.25 -6.89
CA ALA A 463 -4.33 -10.14 -6.94
C ALA A 463 -3.66 -8.83 -7.42
N ALA A 464 -2.47 -8.53 -6.92
CA ALA A 464 -1.66 -7.38 -7.32
C ALA A 464 -1.28 -7.44 -8.81
N MET A 465 -0.86 -8.61 -9.32
CA MET A 465 -0.53 -8.79 -10.74
C MET A 465 -1.74 -8.55 -11.65
N THR A 466 -2.92 -9.00 -11.24
CA THR A 466 -4.17 -8.73 -11.97
C THR A 466 -4.49 -7.24 -11.98
N PHE A 467 -4.31 -6.56 -10.83
CA PHE A 467 -4.48 -5.12 -10.69
C PHE A 467 -3.49 -4.33 -11.56
N ILE A 468 -2.22 -4.73 -11.59
CA ILE A 468 -1.18 -4.15 -12.44
C ILE A 468 -1.57 -4.23 -13.91
N GLY A 469 -1.96 -5.42 -14.40
CA GLY A 469 -2.34 -5.59 -15.81
C GLY A 469 -3.48 -4.67 -16.24
N LEU A 470 -4.47 -4.51 -15.35
CA LEU A 470 -5.63 -3.65 -15.53
C LEU A 470 -5.27 -2.15 -15.53
N LEU A 471 -4.42 -1.70 -14.61
CA LEU A 471 -3.97 -0.30 -14.59
C LEU A 471 -3.19 0.08 -15.85
N TYR A 472 -2.38 -0.85 -16.36
CA TYR A 472 -1.66 -0.66 -17.62
C TYR A 472 -2.64 -0.58 -18.79
N GLY A 473 -3.59 -1.51 -18.87
CA GLY A 473 -4.62 -1.52 -19.92
C GLY A 473 -5.46 -0.24 -19.93
N ILE A 474 -5.92 0.21 -18.76
CA ILE A 474 -6.72 1.44 -18.63
C ILE A 474 -5.89 2.67 -18.94
N THR A 475 -4.62 2.74 -18.51
CA THR A 475 -3.76 3.88 -18.83
C THR A 475 -3.56 4.01 -20.34
N ALA A 476 -3.34 2.90 -21.05
CA ALA A 476 -3.28 2.90 -22.50
C ALA A 476 -4.61 3.32 -23.14
N ALA A 477 -5.74 2.72 -22.73
CA ALA A 477 -7.06 3.02 -23.28
C ALA A 477 -7.48 4.49 -23.03
N ALA A 478 -7.24 4.99 -21.82
CA ALA A 478 -7.54 6.37 -21.45
C ALA A 478 -6.68 7.36 -22.23
N THR A 479 -5.37 7.11 -22.31
CA THR A 479 -4.46 7.95 -23.10
C THR A 479 -4.85 7.93 -24.58
N PHE A 480 -5.18 6.77 -25.12
CA PHE A 480 -5.66 6.66 -26.50
C PHE A 480 -6.92 7.54 -26.71
N ALA A 481 -7.91 7.43 -25.82
CA ALA A 481 -9.14 8.22 -25.90
C ALA A 481 -8.89 9.73 -25.81
N PHE A 482 -8.00 10.17 -24.90
CA PHE A 482 -7.64 11.58 -24.74
C PHE A 482 -7.07 12.19 -26.02
N PHE A 483 -6.09 11.49 -26.60
CA PHE A 483 -5.42 11.98 -27.80
C PHE A 483 -6.32 11.86 -29.03
N ILE A 484 -7.17 10.83 -29.15
CA ILE A 484 -8.19 10.78 -30.21
C ILE A 484 -9.13 11.99 -30.11
N GLY A 485 -9.59 12.35 -28.91
CA GLY A 485 -10.41 13.54 -28.70
C GLY A 485 -9.72 14.82 -29.16
N LEU A 486 -8.43 14.96 -28.85
CA LEU A 486 -7.62 16.11 -29.28
C LEU A 486 -7.45 16.15 -30.80
N GLU A 487 -7.13 15.02 -31.43
CA GLU A 487 -6.93 14.95 -32.89
C GLU A 487 -8.23 15.23 -33.65
N ILE A 488 -9.39 14.77 -33.16
CA ILE A 488 -10.70 15.11 -33.76
C ILE A 488 -10.91 16.63 -33.75
N VAL A 489 -10.60 17.30 -32.64
CA VAL A 489 -10.68 18.76 -32.54
C VAL A 489 -9.71 19.43 -33.50
N ALA A 490 -8.48 18.93 -33.61
CA ALA A 490 -7.49 19.46 -34.55
C ALA A 490 -7.98 19.37 -36.00
N ILE A 491 -8.52 18.22 -36.41
CA ILE A 491 -9.09 18.02 -37.75
C ILE A 491 -10.24 18.99 -38.01
N LEU A 492 -11.18 19.12 -37.06
CA LEU A 492 -12.32 20.03 -37.22
C LEU A 492 -11.87 21.49 -37.31
N ALA A 493 -10.82 21.86 -36.57
CA ALA A 493 -10.24 23.20 -36.63
C ALA A 493 -9.58 23.46 -38.00
N ASP A 494 -8.78 22.52 -38.50
CA ASP A 494 -8.11 22.62 -39.81
C ASP A 494 -9.13 22.69 -40.96
N LEU A 495 -10.15 21.82 -40.96
CA LEU A 495 -11.22 21.85 -41.97
C LEU A 495 -11.95 23.20 -41.97
N THR A 496 -12.23 23.76 -40.80
CA THR A 496 -12.93 25.06 -40.71
C THR A 496 -12.05 26.20 -41.25
N ALA A 497 -10.73 26.12 -41.05
CA ALA A 497 -9.78 27.07 -41.61
C ALA A 497 -9.70 26.98 -43.15
N ASP A 498 -9.66 25.76 -43.70
CA ASP A 498 -9.57 25.52 -45.16
C ASP A 498 -10.81 25.99 -45.93
N PHE A 499 -12.01 25.93 -45.33
CA PHE A 499 -13.25 26.33 -45.99
C PHE A 499 -13.57 27.84 -45.88
N GLU A 500 -12.68 28.66 -45.29
CA GLU A 500 -12.91 30.10 -45.00
C GLU A 500 -14.31 30.41 -44.43
N LEU A 501 -14.89 29.46 -43.65
CA LEU A 501 -16.26 29.56 -43.15
C LEU A 501 -16.45 30.74 -42.19
N ASP A 502 -15.36 31.33 -41.69
CA ASP A 502 -15.36 32.57 -40.92
C ASP A 502 -15.93 33.77 -41.70
N GLN A 503 -15.96 33.73 -43.04
CA GLN A 503 -16.53 34.79 -43.89
C GLN A 503 -17.98 34.54 -44.30
N MET A 504 -18.50 33.31 -44.16
CA MET A 504 -19.89 33.01 -44.46
C MET A 504 -20.71 33.13 -43.18
N ASP A 505 -21.60 34.13 -43.13
CA ASP A 505 -22.58 34.41 -42.06
C ASP A 505 -23.68 33.31 -41.93
N ILE A 506 -23.30 32.06 -42.17
CA ILE A 506 -24.04 30.85 -41.80
C ILE A 506 -23.62 30.59 -40.36
N GLY A 507 -24.44 31.07 -39.41
CA GLY A 507 -24.14 31.17 -37.98
C GLY A 507 -23.11 30.16 -37.48
N GLN A 508 -22.03 30.66 -36.86
CA GLN A 508 -20.88 29.89 -36.36
C GLN A 508 -21.32 28.65 -35.55
N ILE A 509 -21.42 27.50 -36.22
CA ILE A 509 -21.70 26.19 -35.60
C ILE A 509 -20.43 25.60 -34.97
N VAL A 510 -19.25 26.11 -35.37
CA VAL A 510 -17.93 25.64 -34.92
C VAL A 510 -17.08 26.85 -34.52
N TYR A 511 -16.37 26.77 -33.39
CA TYR A 511 -15.49 27.84 -32.86
C TYR A 511 -14.01 27.40 -32.80
N PRO A 512 -13.28 27.37 -33.95
CA PRO A 512 -11.91 26.86 -34.00
C PRO A 512 -10.90 27.78 -33.30
N GLY A 513 -11.05 29.10 -33.42
CA GLY A 513 -10.10 30.09 -32.92
C GLY A 513 -10.00 30.18 -31.39
N ALA A 514 -10.84 29.45 -30.66
CA ALA A 514 -10.81 29.37 -29.20
C ALA A 514 -9.85 28.28 -28.66
N TYR A 515 -9.30 27.42 -29.53
CA TYR A 515 -8.47 26.29 -29.14
C TYR A 515 -6.98 26.59 -29.24
N ASP A 516 -6.28 26.47 -28.11
CA ASP A 516 -4.82 26.33 -28.07
C ASP A 516 -4.48 24.83 -27.99
N ILE A 517 -4.32 24.20 -29.15
CA ILE A 517 -4.05 22.76 -29.27
C ILE A 517 -2.77 22.37 -28.50
N PRO A 518 -1.63 23.09 -28.63
CA PRO A 518 -0.43 22.81 -27.83
C PRO A 518 -0.68 22.85 -26.31
N LEU A 519 -1.45 23.83 -25.82
CA LEU A 519 -1.76 23.94 -24.39
C LEU A 519 -2.62 22.76 -23.91
N ILE A 520 -3.62 22.35 -24.70
CA ILE A 520 -4.44 21.18 -24.35
C ILE A 520 -3.61 19.90 -24.40
N GLU A 521 -2.73 19.73 -25.39
CA GLU A 521 -1.79 18.59 -25.45
C GLU A 521 -0.95 18.50 -24.17
N TYR A 522 -0.40 19.63 -23.71
CA TYR A 522 0.34 19.71 -22.44
C TYR A 522 -0.52 19.33 -21.22
N LEU A 523 -1.76 19.81 -21.16
CA LEU A 523 -2.70 19.46 -20.09
C LEU A 523 -3.02 17.96 -20.08
N LEU A 524 -3.22 17.34 -21.24
CA LEU A 524 -3.46 15.89 -21.34
C LEU A 524 -2.24 15.07 -20.94
N LEU A 525 -1.03 15.50 -21.32
CA LEU A 525 0.21 14.88 -20.85
C LEU A 525 0.38 14.99 -19.33
N THR A 526 -0.06 16.11 -18.75
CA THR A 526 -0.08 16.29 -17.29
C THR A 526 -1.02 15.29 -16.61
N VAL A 527 -2.20 15.01 -17.20
CA VAL A 527 -3.11 13.96 -16.71
C VAL A 527 -2.45 12.60 -16.76
N VAL A 528 -1.81 12.26 -17.88
CA VAL A 528 -1.11 10.98 -18.06
C VAL A 528 -0.02 10.82 -17.00
N LEU A 529 0.74 11.88 -16.70
CA LEU A 529 1.75 11.87 -15.63
C LEU A 529 1.12 11.63 -14.26
N PHE A 530 0.07 12.38 -13.90
CA PHE A 530 -0.61 12.21 -12.61
C PHE A 530 -1.22 10.82 -12.48
N ASN A 531 -1.84 10.32 -13.54
CA ASN A 531 -2.36 8.96 -13.59
C ASN A 531 -1.26 7.92 -13.39
N ALA A 532 -0.11 8.06 -14.06
CA ALA A 532 1.03 7.17 -13.89
C ALA A 532 1.59 7.21 -12.47
N ALA A 533 1.71 8.41 -11.87
CA ALA A 533 2.20 8.60 -10.51
C ALA A 533 1.25 7.97 -9.48
N LEU A 534 -0.04 8.27 -9.54
CA LEU A 534 -1.03 7.76 -8.60
C LEU A 534 -1.25 6.26 -8.78
N SER A 535 -1.34 5.76 -10.03
CA SER A 535 -1.43 4.33 -10.31
C SER A 535 -0.22 3.55 -9.80
N SER A 536 0.99 4.07 -9.98
CA SER A 536 2.21 3.49 -9.40
C SER A 536 2.13 3.41 -7.87
N GLN A 537 1.67 4.48 -7.23
CA GLN A 537 1.52 4.52 -5.78
C GLN A 537 0.44 3.56 -5.28
N MET A 538 -0.62 3.31 -6.05
CA MET A 538 -1.65 2.31 -5.73
C MET A 538 -1.10 0.88 -5.84
N ILE A 539 -0.38 0.56 -6.94
CA ILE A 539 0.27 -0.75 -7.12
C ILE A 539 1.15 -1.09 -5.92
N ARG A 540 2.01 -0.13 -5.55
CA ARG A 540 2.91 -0.24 -4.40
C ARG A 540 2.18 -0.53 -3.09
N ARG A 541 0.99 0.05 -2.87
CA ARG A 541 0.22 -0.20 -1.64
C ARG A 541 -0.31 -1.62 -1.59
N ILE A 542 -0.79 -2.15 -2.71
CA ILE A 542 -1.35 -3.50 -2.81
C ILE A 542 -0.28 -4.59 -2.71
N ASP A 543 0.90 -4.36 -3.32
CA ASP A 543 1.98 -5.36 -3.35
C ASP A 543 2.64 -5.54 -1.96
N GLY A 544 2.65 -4.49 -1.13
CA GLY A 544 3.22 -4.51 0.23
C GLY A 544 4.76 -4.48 0.29
N GLY A 545 5.43 -4.35 -0.87
CA GLY A 545 6.88 -4.26 -1.00
C GLY A 545 7.47 -2.89 -0.67
N ASN A 546 8.77 -2.73 -0.97
CA ASN A 546 9.48 -1.47 -0.71
C ASN A 546 8.85 -0.31 -1.53
N PRO A 547 8.70 0.88 -0.93
CA PRO A 547 8.20 2.07 -1.63
C PRO A 547 8.82 2.34 -3.01
N ALA A 548 10.11 2.07 -3.19
CA ALA A 548 10.83 2.36 -4.41
C ALA A 548 10.55 1.39 -5.57
N ASN A 549 9.90 0.24 -5.34
CA ASN A 549 9.42 -0.63 -6.44
C ASN A 549 8.38 0.08 -7.33
N GLY A 550 7.66 1.06 -6.77
CA GLY A 550 6.74 1.91 -7.52
C GLY A 550 7.40 2.63 -8.70
N TYR A 551 8.70 2.93 -8.64
CA TYR A 551 9.41 3.61 -9.73
C TYR A 551 9.39 2.85 -11.05
N ILE A 552 9.40 1.51 -11.03
CA ILE A 552 9.25 0.69 -12.24
C ILE A 552 7.92 1.03 -12.91
N HIS A 553 6.83 0.94 -12.14
CA HIS A 553 5.49 1.18 -12.66
C HIS A 553 5.28 2.62 -13.09
N PHE A 554 5.86 3.58 -12.37
CA PHE A 554 5.78 5.00 -12.74
C PHE A 554 6.43 5.26 -14.10
N VAL A 555 7.66 4.76 -14.30
CA VAL A 555 8.37 4.88 -15.59
C VAL A 555 7.59 4.17 -16.69
N LEU A 556 7.19 2.92 -16.48
CA LEU A 556 6.50 2.13 -17.50
C LEU A 556 5.14 2.70 -17.89
N LEU A 557 4.34 3.17 -16.94
CA LEU A 557 3.05 3.80 -17.22
C LEU A 557 3.21 5.15 -17.94
N THR A 558 4.24 5.92 -17.58
CA THR A 558 4.56 7.18 -18.27
C THR A 558 4.98 6.92 -19.72
N TRP A 559 5.84 5.92 -19.94
CA TRP A 559 6.24 5.51 -21.29
C TRP A 559 5.09 4.92 -22.09
N LEU A 560 4.21 4.14 -21.46
CA LEU A 560 3.02 3.60 -22.09
C LEU A 560 2.12 4.74 -22.57
N GLY A 561 1.83 5.71 -21.70
CA GLY A 561 1.05 6.89 -22.08
C GLY A 561 1.73 7.70 -23.20
N ALA A 562 3.03 7.96 -23.09
CA ALA A 562 3.77 8.69 -24.13
C ALA A 562 3.79 7.95 -25.47
N ALA A 563 4.03 6.64 -25.46
CA ALA A 563 4.02 5.82 -26.66
C ALA A 563 2.64 5.74 -27.29
N THR A 564 1.58 5.58 -26.48
CA THR A 564 0.20 5.62 -26.96
C THR A 564 -0.14 6.97 -27.57
N ALA A 565 0.21 8.08 -26.94
CA ALA A 565 -0.01 9.42 -27.49
C ALA A 565 0.65 9.60 -28.87
N ILE A 566 1.93 9.21 -28.98
CA ILE A 566 2.70 9.26 -30.24
C ILE A 566 2.07 8.35 -31.30
N ALA A 567 1.68 7.13 -30.93
CA ALA A 567 1.06 6.17 -31.82
C ALA A 567 -0.30 6.68 -32.34
N THR A 568 -1.15 7.21 -31.45
CA THR A 568 -2.46 7.79 -31.80
C THR A 568 -2.31 8.89 -32.83
N ARG A 569 -1.46 9.88 -32.56
CA ARG A 569 -1.22 11.01 -33.49
C ARG A 569 -0.71 10.54 -34.85
N THR A 570 0.23 9.59 -34.85
CA THR A 570 0.77 9.03 -36.11
C THR A 570 -0.31 8.28 -36.89
N LEU A 571 -1.15 7.51 -36.20
CA LEU A 571 -2.22 6.72 -36.82
C LEU A 571 -3.30 7.64 -37.40
N VAL A 572 -3.71 8.68 -36.69
CA VAL A 572 -4.69 9.65 -37.19
C VAL A 572 -4.14 10.40 -38.40
N ASN A 573 -2.90 10.91 -38.33
CA ASN A 573 -2.27 11.57 -39.47
C ASN A 573 -2.15 10.65 -40.70
N ALA A 574 -1.82 9.38 -40.51
CA ALA A 574 -1.75 8.42 -41.60
C ALA A 574 -3.11 8.18 -42.26
N ILE A 575 -4.20 8.15 -41.49
CA ILE A 575 -5.57 8.02 -42.01
C ILE A 575 -5.96 9.27 -42.80
N LEU A 576 -5.55 10.46 -42.38
CA LEU A 576 -5.87 11.73 -43.06
C LEU A 576 -5.10 11.91 -44.39
N THR A 577 -3.95 11.27 -44.54
CA THR A 577 -3.16 11.30 -45.79
C THR A 577 -3.63 10.31 -46.86
N ILE A 578 -4.59 9.43 -46.54
CA ILE A 578 -5.26 8.49 -47.46
C ILE A 578 -6.57 9.11 -47.90
#